data_AF-A0A7K2HW23-F1
#
_entry.id   AF-A0A7K2HW23-F1
#
_cell.length_a   1.000
_cell.length_b   1.000
_cell.length_c   1.000
_cell.angle_alpha   90.00
_cell.angle_beta   90.00
_cell.angle_gamma   90.00
#
_symmetry.space_group_name_H-M   'P 1'
#
loop_
_entity.id
_entity.type
_entity.pdbx_description
1 polymer ?
#
loop_
_entity_poly.entity_id
_entity_poly.type
_entity_poly.pdbx_seq_one_letter_code
_entity_poly.pdbx_strand_id
1 'polypeptide(L)'
;MSVWEFFASIIGSMAWPAALVALVVILRQPISGLANEIVLMFGRAKSVTAGWGSGQIALELEKLRNENAGLPESTGAPSTTEDTITRLLAVDPKAAMLSAIFNVEASARNVTDLLTDEQTTTAPTFRSFGERIDILRGHGLPEQAVITARYIRGVRNELVHGFGDDLQANAAEVIALARELTRSIEALRPIVPT
;
A
#
# COMPACT_ATOMS: atom_id res chain seq x y z
N MET A 1 30.89 9.96 -61.67
CA MET A 1 29.98 10.32 -60.57
C MET A 1 29.70 11.79 -60.69
N SER A 2 28.42 12.16 -60.81
CA SER A 2 28.04 13.57 -60.84
C SER A 2 28.28 14.19 -59.46
N VAL A 3 28.62 15.48 -59.41
CA VAL A 3 28.82 16.21 -58.14
C VAL A 3 27.60 16.06 -57.21
N TRP A 4 26.41 15.93 -57.80
CA TRP A 4 25.14 15.70 -57.11
C TRP A 4 25.04 14.33 -56.42
N GLU A 5 25.56 13.25 -57.03
CA GLU A 5 25.61 11.92 -56.41
C GLU A 5 26.50 11.88 -55.16
N PHE A 6 27.61 12.63 -55.18
CA PHE A 6 28.51 12.74 -54.03
C PHE A 6 27.81 13.42 -52.85
N PHE A 7 27.15 14.56 -53.06
CA PHE A 7 26.39 15.24 -52.01
C PHE A 7 25.21 14.40 -51.50
N ALA A 8 24.51 13.68 -52.37
CA ALA A 8 23.44 12.77 -51.96
C ALA A 8 23.94 11.64 -51.05
N SER A 9 25.12 11.08 -51.34
CA SER A 9 25.72 10.01 -50.52
C SER A 9 26.13 10.49 -49.12
N ILE A 10 26.64 11.73 -49.01
CA ILE A 10 27.01 12.35 -47.73
C ILE A 10 25.77 12.61 -46.89
N ILE A 11 24.73 13.21 -47.49
CA ILE A 11 23.46 13.50 -46.81
C ILE A 11 22.79 12.20 -46.34
N GLY A 12 22.80 11.14 -47.16
CA GLY A 12 22.29 9.82 -46.79
C GLY A 12 22.98 9.23 -45.56
N SER A 13 24.31 9.38 -45.45
CA SER A 13 25.07 8.87 -44.29
C SER A 13 24.88 9.69 -43.01
N MET A 14 24.59 10.99 -43.13
CA MET A 14 24.37 11.90 -42.00
C MET A 14 22.93 11.90 -41.49
N ALA A 15 21.97 11.42 -42.29
CA ALA A 15 20.57 11.36 -41.90
C ALA A 15 20.33 10.45 -40.68
N TRP A 16 20.99 9.28 -40.63
CA TRP A 16 20.86 8.32 -39.53
C TRP A 16 21.40 8.86 -38.19
N PRO A 17 22.65 9.39 -38.11
CA PRO A 17 23.17 9.96 -36.87
C PRO A 17 22.35 11.17 -36.41
N ALA A 18 21.91 12.03 -37.33
CA ALA A 18 21.07 13.17 -37.01
C ALA A 18 19.69 12.74 -36.46
N ALA A 19 19.07 11.71 -37.04
CA ALA A 19 17.82 11.14 -36.55
C ALA A 19 17.99 10.54 -35.14
N LEU A 20 19.11 9.84 -34.88
CA LEU A 20 19.40 9.28 -33.56
C LEU A 20 19.57 10.37 -32.49
N VAL A 21 20.31 11.45 -32.81
CA VAL A 21 20.49 12.59 -31.90
C VAL A 21 19.16 13.29 -31.65
N ALA A 22 18.36 13.52 -32.70
CA ALA A 22 17.03 14.13 -32.57
C ALA A 22 16.11 13.28 -31.67
N LEU A 23 16.13 11.95 -31.85
CA LEU A 23 15.37 11.01 -31.03
C LEU A 23 15.76 11.13 -29.55
N VAL A 24 17.06 11.09 -29.23
CA VAL A 24 17.56 11.24 -27.85
C VAL A 24 17.17 12.60 -27.26
N VAL A 25 17.25 13.68 -28.04
CA VAL A 25 16.90 15.04 -27.57
C VAL A 25 15.41 15.20 -27.31
N ILE A 26 14.54 14.56 -28.10
CA ILE A 26 13.09 14.56 -27.89
C ILE A 26 12.71 13.69 -26.70
N LEU A 27 13.32 12.51 -26.56
CA LEU A 27 13.00 11.55 -25.51
C LEU A 27 13.63 11.87 -24.15
N ARG A 28 14.70 12.66 -24.06
CA ARG A 28 15.35 12.98 -22.77
C ARG A 28 14.42 13.71 -21.79
N GLN A 29 13.48 14.51 -22.29
CA GLN A 29 12.54 15.27 -21.46
C GLN A 29 11.44 14.40 -20.85
N PRO A 30 10.70 13.58 -21.63
CA PRO A 30 9.70 12.68 -21.05
C PRO A 30 10.34 11.60 -20.17
N ILE A 31 11.52 11.08 -20.52
CA ILE A 31 12.21 10.06 -19.71
C ILE A 31 12.65 10.63 -18.37
N SER A 32 13.19 11.86 -18.32
CA SER A 32 13.61 12.46 -17.05
C SER A 32 12.44 12.82 -16.13
N GLY A 33 11.31 13.25 -16.71
CA GLY A 33 10.07 13.49 -15.96
C GLY A 33 9.54 12.21 -15.31
N LEU A 34 9.40 11.14 -16.11
CA LEU A 34 8.92 9.84 -15.63
C LEU A 34 9.88 9.18 -14.64
N ALA A 35 11.20 9.26 -14.89
CA ALA A 35 12.19 8.72 -13.98
C ALA A 35 12.16 9.41 -12.62
N ASN A 36 12.03 10.74 -12.58
CA ASN A 36 11.90 11.47 -11.32
C ASN A 36 10.61 11.11 -10.58
N GLU A 37 9.49 10.96 -11.29
CA GLU A 37 8.22 10.62 -10.68
C GLU A 37 8.22 9.20 -10.10
N ILE A 38 8.81 8.24 -10.84
CA ILE A 38 9.03 6.87 -10.38
C ILE A 38 9.98 6.84 -9.17
N VAL A 39 11.10 7.55 -9.22
CA VAL A 39 12.07 7.63 -8.12
C VAL A 39 11.44 8.29 -6.89
N LEU A 40 10.62 9.33 -7.05
CA LEU A 40 9.86 9.95 -5.96
C LEU A 40 8.82 9.00 -5.38
N MET A 41 8.14 8.22 -6.21
CA MET A 41 7.16 7.23 -5.76
C MET A 41 7.81 6.10 -4.95
N PHE A 42 8.92 5.55 -5.45
CA PHE A 42 9.70 4.54 -4.73
C PHE A 42 10.37 5.10 -3.47
N GLY A 43 10.88 6.32 -3.52
CA GLY A 43 11.48 7.01 -2.36
C GLY A 43 10.46 7.25 -1.25
N ARG A 44 9.23 7.67 -1.60
CA ARG A 44 8.13 7.83 -0.64
C ARG A 44 7.70 6.50 -0.03
N ALA A 45 7.59 5.45 -0.84
CA ALA A 45 7.26 4.11 -0.35
C ALA A 45 8.30 3.60 0.66
N LYS A 46 9.59 3.80 0.36
CA LYS A 46 10.71 3.43 1.26
C LYS A 46 10.77 4.30 2.52
N SER A 47 10.37 5.57 2.46
CA SER A 47 10.38 6.46 3.62
C SER A 47 9.27 6.19 4.64
N VAL A 48 8.13 5.65 4.20
CA VAL A 48 6.97 5.38 5.09
C VAL A 48 7.26 4.21 6.03
N THR A 49 8.01 3.23 5.58
CA THR A 49 8.49 2.08 6.37
C THR A 49 9.78 2.38 7.12
N ALA A 50 10.74 3.05 6.48
CA ALA A 50 12.01 3.44 7.11
C ALA A 50 11.84 4.46 8.25
N GLY A 51 10.69 5.11 8.36
CA GLY A 51 10.37 6.02 9.47
C GLY A 51 10.13 5.28 10.80
N TRP A 52 9.59 4.05 10.77
CA TRP A 52 9.15 3.34 11.97
C TRP A 52 10.15 2.22 12.34
N GLY A 53 11.09 2.54 13.22
CA GLY A 53 11.87 1.52 13.92
C GLY A 53 11.01 0.74 14.91
N SER A 54 11.49 -0.42 15.39
CA SER A 54 10.76 -1.30 16.35
C SER A 54 10.17 -0.55 17.55
N GLY A 55 10.92 0.39 18.13
CA GLY A 55 10.43 1.23 19.23
C GLY A 55 9.25 2.15 18.86
N GLN A 56 9.14 2.58 17.60
CA GLN A 56 7.98 3.34 17.13
C GLN A 56 6.77 2.43 16.87
N ILE A 57 6.98 1.21 16.35
CA ILE A 57 5.88 0.25 16.14
C ILE A 57 5.16 -0.03 17.47
N ALA A 58 5.92 -0.25 18.55
CA ALA A 58 5.37 -0.46 19.88
C ALA A 58 4.57 0.76 20.40
N LEU A 59 5.09 1.98 20.21
CA LEU A 59 4.39 3.21 20.59
C LEU A 59 3.10 3.40 19.81
N GLU A 60 3.11 3.15 18.51
CA GLU A 60 1.94 3.32 17.66
C GLU A 60 0.90 2.23 17.92
N LEU A 61 1.34 1.02 18.26
CA LEU A 61 0.46 -0.03 18.77
C LEU A 61 -0.22 0.38 20.08
N GLU A 62 0.53 0.96 21.01
CA GLU A 62 -0.01 1.42 22.29
C GLU A 62 -1.02 2.56 22.09
N LYS A 63 -0.71 3.56 21.25
CA LYS A 63 -1.65 4.64 20.92
C LYS A 63 -2.94 4.09 20.32
N LEU A 64 -2.83 3.18 19.35
CA LEU A 64 -4.00 2.62 18.68
C LEU A 64 -4.84 1.76 19.63
N ARG A 65 -4.21 1.02 20.55
CA ARG A 65 -4.89 0.30 21.63
C ARG A 65 -5.62 1.24 22.59
N ASN A 66 -5.01 2.36 22.94
CA ASN A 66 -5.62 3.35 23.82
C ASN A 66 -6.86 3.99 23.16
N GLU A 67 -6.81 4.29 21.86
CA GLU A 67 -7.98 4.75 21.12
C GLU A 67 -9.09 3.70 21.06
N ASN A 68 -8.71 2.42 20.97
CA ASN A 68 -9.64 1.31 20.93
C ASN A 68 -10.09 0.81 22.32
N ALA A 69 -9.61 1.40 23.42
CA ALA A 69 -9.87 0.92 24.79
C ALA A 69 -11.35 0.93 25.18
N GLY A 70 -12.19 1.72 24.49
CA GLY A 70 -13.64 1.77 24.67
C GLY A 70 -14.44 0.95 23.67
N LEU A 71 -13.80 0.35 22.67
CA LEU A 71 -14.47 -0.51 21.70
C LEU A 71 -14.70 -1.89 22.31
N PRO A 72 -15.82 -2.58 22.02
CA PRO A 72 -16.00 -3.95 22.47
C PRO A 72 -14.80 -4.79 22.03
N GLU A 73 -14.23 -5.56 22.95
CA GLU A 73 -13.34 -6.64 22.54
C GLU A 73 -14.13 -7.53 21.60
N SER A 74 -13.52 -7.89 20.48
CA SER A 74 -14.04 -8.93 19.61
C SER A 74 -14.11 -10.21 20.44
N THR A 75 -15.25 -10.42 21.09
CA THR A 75 -15.52 -11.50 22.06
C THR A 75 -15.90 -12.80 21.34
N GLY A 76 -15.73 -12.85 20.02
CA GLY A 76 -15.75 -14.10 19.29
C GLY A 76 -14.54 -14.94 19.70
N ALA A 77 -14.78 -16.20 20.08
CA ALA A 77 -13.77 -17.26 20.16
C ALA A 77 -12.71 -17.07 19.07
N PRO A 78 -11.41 -17.38 19.32
CA PRO A 78 -10.33 -17.13 18.38
C PRO A 78 -10.81 -17.57 16.99
N SER A 79 -11.02 -16.59 16.11
CA SER A 79 -11.49 -16.92 14.78
C SER A 79 -10.46 -17.88 14.21
N THR A 80 -10.89 -18.91 13.50
CA THR A 80 -9.98 -19.88 12.87
C THR A 80 -8.82 -19.20 12.11
N THR A 81 -9.06 -17.97 11.66
CA THR A 81 -8.09 -17.08 11.03
C THR A 81 -6.97 -16.59 11.97
N GLU A 82 -7.27 -16.20 13.21
CA GLU A 82 -6.27 -15.69 14.15
C GLU A 82 -5.33 -16.83 14.61
N ASP A 83 -5.89 -17.99 14.92
CA ASP A 83 -5.12 -19.21 15.21
C ASP A 83 -4.23 -19.62 14.03
N THR A 84 -4.72 -19.43 12.79
CA THR A 84 -3.95 -19.72 11.58
C THR A 84 -2.77 -18.75 11.43
N ILE A 85 -2.97 -17.46 11.70
CA ILE A 85 -1.89 -16.46 11.64
C ILE A 85 -0.83 -16.73 12.70
N THR A 86 -1.22 -17.09 13.92
CA THR A 86 -0.26 -17.43 14.99
C THR A 86 0.56 -18.67 14.64
N ARG A 87 -0.06 -19.69 14.04
CA ARG A 87 0.67 -20.87 13.56
C ARG A 87 1.58 -20.55 12.38
N LEU A 88 1.13 -19.71 11.46
CA LEU A 88 1.93 -19.22 10.34
C LEU A 88 3.15 -18.44 10.82
N LEU A 89 3.02 -17.62 11.87
CA LEU A 89 4.13 -16.84 12.41
C LEU A 89 5.30 -17.72 12.86
N ALA A 90 5.03 -18.92 13.36
CA ALA A 90 6.05 -19.86 13.79
C ALA A 90 6.78 -20.57 12.62
N VAL A 91 6.19 -20.59 11.43
CA VAL A 91 6.71 -21.32 10.25
C VAL A 91 7.24 -20.37 9.19
N ASP A 92 6.48 -19.32 8.87
CA ASP A 92 6.79 -18.30 7.88
C ASP A 92 6.23 -16.94 8.36
N PRO A 93 7.08 -16.12 9.03
CA PRO A 93 6.70 -14.80 9.53
C PRO A 93 6.20 -13.86 8.41
N LYS A 94 6.76 -13.99 7.21
CA LYS A 94 6.37 -13.17 6.05
C LYS A 94 4.96 -13.52 5.60
N ALA A 95 4.63 -14.80 5.46
CA ALA A 95 3.28 -15.25 5.12
C ALA A 95 2.27 -14.87 6.20
N ALA A 96 2.65 -14.94 7.48
CA ALA A 96 1.81 -14.52 8.60
C ALA A 96 1.46 -13.03 8.55
N MET A 97 2.47 -12.17 8.32
CA MET A 97 2.27 -10.73 8.14
C MET A 97 1.36 -10.43 6.95
N LEU A 98 1.63 -11.03 5.78
CA LEU A 98 0.79 -10.82 4.59
C LEU A 98 -0.67 -11.24 4.83
N SER A 99 -0.88 -12.35 5.53
CA SER A 99 -2.22 -12.82 5.90
C SER A 99 -2.95 -11.83 6.81
N ALA A 100 -2.26 -11.29 7.82
CA ALA A 100 -2.82 -10.27 8.69
C ALA A 100 -3.18 -8.97 7.92
N ILE A 101 -2.33 -8.56 6.98
CA ILE A 101 -2.57 -7.38 6.15
C ILE A 101 -3.76 -7.61 5.20
N PHE A 102 -3.89 -8.80 4.60
CA PHE A 102 -5.05 -9.10 3.76
C PHE A 102 -6.37 -9.08 4.54
N ASN A 103 -6.36 -9.46 5.82
CA ASN A 103 -7.54 -9.32 6.67
C ASN A 103 -7.94 -7.85 6.88
N VAL A 104 -6.96 -6.96 7.07
CA VAL A 104 -7.22 -5.51 7.14
C VAL A 104 -7.84 -5.01 5.84
N GLU A 105 -7.27 -5.39 4.69
CA GLU A 105 -7.78 -4.96 3.37
C GLU A 105 -9.20 -5.49 3.11
N ALA A 106 -9.47 -6.73 3.51
CA ALA A 106 -10.80 -7.34 3.41
C ALA A 106 -11.81 -6.66 4.33
N SER A 107 -11.44 -6.36 5.59
CA SER A 107 -12.29 -5.63 6.52
C SER A 107 -12.59 -4.22 6.02
N ALA A 108 -11.57 -3.48 5.58
CA ALA A 108 -11.73 -2.16 4.97
C ALA A 108 -12.68 -2.21 3.77
N ARG A 109 -12.54 -3.23 2.92
CA ARG A 109 -13.46 -3.46 1.80
C ARG A 109 -14.90 -3.65 2.29
N ASN A 110 -15.12 -4.61 3.16
CA ASN A 110 -16.45 -4.97 3.62
C ASN A 110 -17.16 -3.79 4.30
N VAL A 111 -16.48 -3.08 5.20
CA VAL A 111 -17.06 -1.95 5.92
C VAL A 111 -17.34 -0.77 4.98
N THR A 112 -16.42 -0.44 4.07
CA THR A 112 -16.67 0.63 3.10
C THR A 112 -17.77 0.29 2.11
N ASP A 113 -17.87 -0.96 1.67
CA ASP A 113 -18.95 -1.40 0.79
C ASP A 113 -20.29 -1.24 1.51
N LEU A 114 -20.42 -1.68 2.77
CA LEU A 114 -21.63 -1.47 3.59
C LEU A 114 -22.00 0.01 3.78
N LEU A 115 -21.01 0.89 4.00
CA LEU A 115 -21.26 2.33 4.18
C LEU A 115 -21.61 3.05 2.88
N THR A 116 -21.26 2.49 1.72
CA THR A 116 -21.48 3.13 0.41
C THR A 116 -22.65 2.52 -0.38
N ASP A 117 -23.03 1.27 -0.11
CA ASP A 117 -24.18 0.61 -0.74
C ASP A 117 -25.52 1.21 -0.31
N GLU A 118 -25.62 1.86 0.86
CA GLU A 118 -26.84 2.55 1.29
C GLU A 118 -27.25 3.71 0.37
N GLN A 119 -26.35 4.22 -0.49
CA GLN A 119 -26.61 5.44 -1.27
C GLN A 119 -26.57 5.28 -2.80
N THR A 120 -26.15 4.13 -3.36
CA THR A 120 -25.99 4.04 -4.82
C THR A 120 -26.21 2.64 -5.39
N THR A 121 -27.33 2.45 -6.10
CA THR A 121 -27.69 1.30 -6.95
C THR A 121 -26.81 1.11 -8.20
N THR A 122 -25.53 1.52 -8.15
CA THR A 122 -24.60 1.44 -9.29
C THR A 122 -23.44 0.53 -8.97
N ALA A 123 -23.07 -0.30 -9.96
CA ALA A 123 -22.07 -1.37 -9.95
C ALA A 123 -20.86 -1.17 -8.99
N PRO A 124 -20.27 -2.26 -8.47
CA PRO A 124 -19.17 -2.19 -7.50
C PRO A 124 -18.00 -1.38 -8.08
N THR A 125 -17.77 -0.21 -7.50
CA THR A 125 -16.63 0.64 -7.87
C THR A 125 -15.36 -0.02 -7.38
N PHE A 126 -14.43 -0.30 -8.29
CA PHE A 126 -13.08 -0.74 -7.92
C PHE A 126 -12.36 0.39 -7.17
N ARG A 127 -12.33 0.30 -5.83
CA ARG A 127 -11.63 1.25 -4.96
C ARG A 127 -10.34 0.64 -4.40
N SER A 128 -9.26 1.40 -4.48
CA SER A 128 -7.98 1.09 -3.86
C SER A 128 -8.07 1.10 -2.32
N PHE A 129 -7.11 0.47 -1.65
CA PHE A 129 -7.05 0.49 -0.18
C PHE A 129 -6.95 1.91 0.39
N GLY A 130 -6.19 2.79 -0.26
CA GLY A 130 -6.07 4.19 0.17
C GLY A 130 -7.40 4.94 0.13
N GLU A 131 -8.13 4.83 -0.98
CA GLU A 131 -9.46 5.46 -1.12
C GLU A 131 -10.45 4.92 -0.09
N ARG A 132 -10.39 3.62 0.22
CA ARG A 132 -11.23 3.02 1.28
C ARG A 132 -10.92 3.61 2.64
N ILE A 133 -9.64 3.79 2.98
CA ILE A 133 -9.24 4.42 4.24
C ILE A 133 -9.69 5.88 4.30
N ASP A 134 -9.62 6.63 3.20
CA ASP A 134 -10.10 8.01 3.15
C ASP A 134 -11.63 8.10 3.34
N ILE A 135 -12.39 7.16 2.79
CA ILE A 135 -13.84 7.02 3.05
C ILE A 135 -14.07 6.75 4.53
N LEU A 136 -13.39 5.75 5.12
CA LEU A 136 -13.55 5.39 6.53
C LEU A 136 -13.20 6.56 7.46
N ARG A 137 -12.17 7.36 7.12
CA ARG A 137 -11.85 8.60 7.83
C ARG A 137 -13.05 9.55 7.85
N GLY A 138 -13.74 9.71 6.71
CA GLY A 138 -14.97 10.50 6.64
C GLY A 138 -16.10 9.99 7.54
N HIS A 139 -16.09 8.69 7.88
CA HIS A 139 -17.04 8.04 8.79
C HIS A 139 -16.55 7.93 10.24
N GLY A 140 -15.45 8.60 10.60
CA GLY A 140 -14.97 8.66 11.98
C GLY A 140 -13.85 7.68 12.34
N LEU A 141 -13.16 7.10 11.34
CA LEU A 141 -11.93 6.35 11.60
C LEU A 141 -10.88 7.27 12.27
N PRO A 142 -10.30 6.89 13.42
CA PRO A 142 -9.30 7.70 14.12
C PRO A 142 -8.09 8.02 13.24
N GLU A 143 -7.49 9.20 13.42
CA GLU A 143 -6.34 9.62 12.59
C GLU A 143 -5.14 8.69 12.77
N GLN A 144 -4.94 8.15 13.98
CA GLN A 144 -3.91 7.16 14.24
C GLN A 144 -4.13 5.86 13.46
N ALA A 145 -5.37 5.40 13.34
CA ALA A 145 -5.72 4.25 12.49
C ALA A 145 -5.39 4.52 11.02
N VAL A 146 -5.58 5.75 10.54
CA VAL A 146 -5.20 6.14 9.17
C VAL A 146 -3.68 6.13 8.97
N ILE A 147 -2.93 6.65 9.94
CA ILE A 147 -1.45 6.60 9.91
C ILE A 147 -0.99 5.14 9.88
N THR A 148 -1.54 4.30 10.76
CA THR A 148 -1.28 2.86 10.82
C THR A 148 -1.61 2.16 9.51
N ALA A 149 -2.71 2.51 8.84
CA ALA A 149 -3.07 1.95 7.54
C ALA A 149 -2.06 2.30 6.44
N ARG A 150 -1.53 3.54 6.44
CA ARG A 150 -0.45 3.92 5.51
C ARG A 150 0.83 3.14 5.77
N TYR A 151 1.20 2.96 7.04
CA TYR A 151 2.34 2.16 7.43
C TYR A 151 2.19 0.69 6.97
N ILE A 152 1.06 0.06 7.26
CA ILE A 152 0.76 -1.32 6.84
C ILE A 152 0.82 -1.49 5.32
N ARG A 153 0.34 -0.50 4.55
CA ARG A 153 0.47 -0.49 3.09
C ARG A 153 1.95 -0.45 2.66
N GLY A 154 2.78 0.34 3.35
CA GLY A 154 4.22 0.36 3.13
C GLY A 154 4.86 -1.00 3.38
N VAL A 155 4.58 -1.61 4.53
CA VAL A 155 5.06 -2.96 4.91
C VAL A 155 4.67 -4.00 3.87
N ARG A 156 3.41 -4.00 3.41
CA ARG A 156 2.95 -4.91 2.35
C ARG A 156 3.80 -4.81 1.10
N ASN A 157 4.07 -3.59 0.63
CA ASN A 157 4.85 -3.36 -0.57
C ASN A 157 6.26 -3.93 -0.42
N GLU A 158 6.90 -3.73 0.74
CA GLU A 158 8.23 -4.28 1.01
C GLU A 158 8.26 -5.81 1.06
N LEU A 159 7.25 -6.43 1.70
CA LEU A 159 7.13 -7.88 1.75
C LEU A 159 6.94 -8.50 0.35
N VAL A 160 6.10 -7.88 -0.49
CA VAL A 160 5.85 -8.35 -1.87
C VAL A 160 7.09 -8.19 -2.75
N HIS A 161 7.84 -7.09 -2.61
CA HIS A 161 9.02 -6.81 -3.42
C HIS A 161 10.31 -7.47 -2.90
N GLY A 162 10.24 -8.23 -1.81
CA GLY A 162 11.38 -9.00 -1.30
C GLY A 162 12.40 -8.17 -0.51
N PHE A 163 12.05 -6.96 -0.08
CA PHE A 163 12.90 -6.10 0.74
C PHE A 163 12.64 -6.25 2.25
N GLY A 164 11.82 -7.23 2.64
CA GLY A 164 11.27 -7.35 3.99
C GLY A 164 12.06 -8.23 4.96
N ASP A 165 13.33 -8.54 4.71
CA ASP A 165 14.11 -9.41 5.61
C ASP A 165 14.32 -8.76 6.99
N ASP A 166 14.55 -7.45 7.04
CA ASP A 166 14.64 -6.69 8.30
C ASP A 166 13.30 -6.60 9.04
N LEU A 167 12.17 -6.70 8.33
CA LEU A 167 10.82 -6.65 8.91
C LEU A 167 10.42 -7.95 9.60
N GLN A 168 11.06 -9.08 9.27
CA GLN A 168 10.72 -10.37 9.87
C GLN A 168 10.96 -10.39 11.39
N ALA A 169 11.94 -9.62 11.87
CA ALA A 169 12.23 -9.46 13.30
C ALA A 169 11.06 -8.84 14.08
N ASN A 170 10.23 -8.02 13.43
CA ASN A 170 9.10 -7.32 14.05
C ASN A 170 7.74 -7.92 13.61
N ALA A 171 7.72 -9.13 13.05
CA ALA A 171 6.52 -9.70 12.46
C ALA A 171 5.34 -9.79 13.45
N ALA A 172 5.61 -10.14 14.71
CA ALA A 172 4.58 -10.20 15.75
C ALA A 172 3.94 -8.82 16.02
N GLU A 173 4.75 -7.76 16.03
CA GLU A 173 4.30 -6.38 16.27
C GLU A 173 3.46 -5.88 15.09
N VAL A 174 3.90 -6.13 13.86
CA VAL A 174 3.16 -5.81 12.64
C VAL A 174 1.80 -6.52 12.62
N ILE A 175 1.76 -7.82 12.98
CA ILE A 175 0.51 -8.58 13.08
C ILE A 175 -0.41 -7.98 14.14
N ALA A 176 0.13 -7.60 15.32
CA ALA A 176 -0.65 -6.96 16.37
C ALA A 176 -1.22 -5.61 15.90
N LEU A 177 -0.43 -4.82 15.18
CA LEU A 177 -0.84 -3.54 14.60
C LEU A 177 -1.96 -3.71 13.57
N ALA A 178 -1.84 -4.71 12.69
CA ALA A 178 -2.86 -5.05 11.69
C ALA A 178 -4.17 -5.50 12.35
N ARG A 179 -4.08 -6.28 13.43
CA ARG A 179 -5.26 -6.69 14.19
C ARG A 179 -5.96 -5.49 14.84
N GLU A 180 -5.20 -4.59 15.46
CA GLU A 180 -5.76 -3.41 16.11
C GLU A 180 -6.40 -2.45 15.08
N LEU A 181 -5.77 -2.28 13.92
CA LEU A 181 -6.37 -1.53 12.81
C LEU A 181 -7.67 -2.18 12.32
N THR A 182 -7.70 -3.51 12.18
CA THR A 182 -8.93 -4.23 11.82
C THR A 182 -10.03 -3.93 12.82
N ARG A 183 -9.74 -3.92 14.11
CA ARG A 183 -10.71 -3.56 15.16
C ARG A 183 -11.24 -2.13 15.00
N SER A 184 -10.37 -1.15 14.73
CA SER A 184 -10.80 0.23 14.49
C SER A 184 -11.70 0.36 13.26
N ILE A 185 -11.44 -0.42 12.21
CA ILE A 185 -12.25 -0.45 10.98
C ILE A 185 -13.61 -1.10 11.25
N GLU A 186 -13.62 -2.26 11.92
CA GLU A 186 -14.85 -3.01 12.23
C GLU A 186 -15.78 -2.26 13.19
N ALA A 187 -15.25 -1.38 14.03
CA ALA A 187 -16.06 -0.52 14.89
C ALA A 187 -16.96 0.45 14.11
N LEU A 188 -16.62 0.74 12.85
CA LEU A 188 -17.43 1.59 11.96
C LEU A 188 -18.49 0.78 11.19
N ARG A 189 -18.56 -0.54 11.39
CA ARG A 189 -19.55 -1.38 10.73
C ARG A 189 -20.97 -0.92 11.16
N PRO A 190 -21.85 -0.59 10.20
CA PRO A 190 -23.22 -0.21 10.54
C PRO A 190 -23.95 -1.38 11.21
N ILE A 191 -24.71 -1.09 12.27
CA ILE A 191 -25.56 -2.08 12.93
C ILE A 191 -26.74 -2.31 11.99
N VAL A 192 -26.73 -3.42 11.26
CA VAL A 192 -27.90 -3.84 10.47
C VAL A 192 -28.94 -4.40 11.45
N PRO A 193 -30.11 -3.76 11.63
CA PRO A 193 -31.19 -4.39 12.36
C PRO A 193 -31.69 -5.58 11.54
N THR A 194 -31.47 -6.79 12.06
CA THR A 194 -32.06 -8.03 11.54
C THR A 194 -33.56 -8.07 11.78
#